data_AF-A0AAW7L2W9-F1
#
_entry.id   AF-A0AAW7L2W9-F1
#
_cell.length_a   1.000
_cell.length_b   1.000
_cell.length_c   1.000
_cell.angle_alpha   90.00
_cell.angle_beta   90.00
_cell.angle_gamma   90.00
#
_symmetry.space_group_name_H-M   'P 1'
#
loop_
_entity.id
_entity.type
_entity.pdbx_description
1 polymer ?
#
loop_
_entity_poly.entity_id
_entity_poly.type
_entity_poly.pdbx_seq_one_letter_code
_entity_poly.pdbx_strand_id
1 'polypeptide(L)' 'MTNNTTICDFGLHQGEPYTQLPVSFLKWMIDVNHQKSQYARDELARRNRVVEQQREASLAEKT' A
#
# COMPACT_ATOMS: atom_id res chain seq x y z
N MET A 1 3.97 -9.11 -20.01
CA MET A 1 3.96 -8.13 -18.90
C MET A 1 2.95 -8.61 -17.87
N THR A 2 3.36 -9.48 -16.95
CA THR A 2 2.50 -9.94 -15.86
C THR A 2 2.49 -8.85 -14.80
N ASN A 3 1.50 -7.97 -14.86
CA ASN A 3 1.17 -7.05 -13.76
C ASN A 3 0.67 -7.91 -12.60
N ASN A 4 1.61 -8.49 -11.83
CA ASN A 4 1.34 -9.41 -10.73
C ASN A 4 0.81 -8.61 -9.53
N THR A 5 -0.35 -7.98 -9.74
CA THR A 5 -1.02 -7.16 -8.75
C THR A 5 -1.55 -8.10 -7.70
N THR A 6 -0.98 -8.04 -6.50
CA THR A 6 -1.46 -8.85 -5.39
C THR A 6 -2.91 -8.47 -5.10
N ILE A 7 -3.79 -9.47 -5.15
CA ILE A 7 -5.22 -9.31 -4.90
C ILE A 7 -5.51 -9.70 -3.46
N CYS A 8 -6.33 -8.89 -2.78
CA CYS A 8 -6.91 -9.24 -1.50
C CYS A 8 -7.99 -10.30 -1.74
N ASP A 9 -7.90 -11.44 -1.07
CA ASP A 9 -8.80 -12.57 -1.25
C ASP A 9 -9.69 -12.83 -0.02
N PHE A 10 -9.84 -11.84 0.86
CA PHE A 10 -10.60 -11.97 2.10
C PHE A 10 -11.25 -10.65 2.54
N GLY A 11 -12.19 -10.78 3.48
CA GLY A 11 -12.84 -9.64 4.13
C GLY A 11 -13.66 -8.78 3.17
N LEU A 12 -13.86 -7.52 3.54
CA LEU A 12 -14.69 -6.58 2.79
C LEU A 12 -14.14 -6.26 1.39
N HIS A 13 -12.82 -6.33 1.22
CA HIS A 13 -12.13 -5.95 -0.02
C HIS A 13 -11.70 -7.16 -0.85
N GLN A 14 -12.40 -8.29 -0.73
CA GLN A 14 -12.12 -9.47 -1.52
C GLN A 14 -12.28 -9.18 -3.03
N GLY A 15 -11.28 -9.53 -3.82
CA GLY A 15 -11.20 -9.26 -5.25
C GLY A 15 -10.52 -7.94 -5.61
N GLU A 16 -10.25 -7.07 -4.64
CA GLU A 16 -9.58 -5.79 -4.88
C GLU A 16 -8.06 -5.92 -4.77
N PRO A 17 -7.29 -5.19 -5.58
CA PRO A 17 -5.83 -5.18 -5.46
C PRO A 17 -5.38 -4.44 -4.20
N TYR A 18 -4.29 -4.88 -3.58
CA TYR A 18 -3.71 -4.23 -2.39
C TYR A 18 -3.42 -2.75 -2.60
N THR A 19 -3.08 -2.36 -3.83
CA THR A 19 -2.83 -0.96 -4.22
C THR A 19 -4.05 -0.06 -4.09
N GLN A 20 -5.27 -0.60 -4.12
CA GLN A 20 -6.52 0.16 -3.99
C GLN A 20 -7.09 0.13 -2.56
N LEU A 21 -6.53 -0.68 -1.66
CA LEU A 21 -7.07 -0.81 -0.32
C LEU A 21 -6.89 0.47 0.53
N PRO A 22 -7.86 0.80 1.40
CA PRO A 22 -7.72 1.91 2.33
C PRO A 22 -6.53 1.72 3.28
N VAL A 23 -5.84 2.82 3.63
CA VAL A 23 -4.73 2.79 4.60
C VAL A 23 -5.18 2.25 5.96
N SER A 24 -6.41 2.57 6.38
CA SER A 24 -7.00 2.04 7.61
C SER A 24 -7.11 0.52 7.59
N PHE A 25 -7.52 -0.07 6.47
CA PHE A 25 -7.61 -1.52 6.30
C PHE A 25 -6.24 -2.18 6.33
N LEU A 26 -5.27 -1.61 5.60
CA LEU A 26 -3.88 -2.10 5.60
C LEU A 26 -3.25 -2.06 7.00
N LYS A 27 -3.46 -0.98 7.76
CA LYS A 27 -3.01 -0.87 9.16
C LYS A 27 -3.68 -1.91 10.04
N TRP A 28 -5.01 -2.04 9.94
CA TRP A 28 -5.74 -3.06 10.68
C TRP A 28 -5.19 -4.47 10.44
N MET A 29 -4.88 -4.84 9.19
CA MET A 29 -4.25 -6.13 8.88
C MET A 29 -2.94 -6.36 9.62
N ILE A 30 -2.13 -5.32 9.78
CA ILE A 30 -0.86 -5.35 10.51
C ILE A 30 -1.11 -5.46 12.01
N ASP A 31 -2.03 -4.65 12.53
CA ASP A 31 -2.34 -4.56 13.96
C ASP A 31 -2.89 -5.89 14.51
N VAL A 32 -3.71 -6.60 13.72
CA VAL A 32 -4.24 -7.92 14.09
C VAL A 32 -3.26 -9.07 13.76
N ASN A 33 -2.05 -8.76 13.27
CA ASN A 33 -1.06 -9.71 12.79
C ASN A 33 -1.65 -10.76 11.81
N HIS A 34 -2.45 -10.29 10.85
CA HIS A 34 -3.07 -11.16 9.86
C HIS A 34 -2.01 -11.95 9.09
N GLN A 35 -2.32 -13.17 8.65
CA GLN A 35 -1.41 -14.04 7.90
C GLN A 35 -0.85 -13.33 6.64
N LYS A 36 -1.64 -12.43 6.07
CA LYS A 36 -1.30 -11.65 4.88
C LYS A 36 -0.87 -10.21 5.16
N SER A 37 -0.57 -9.88 6.42
CA SER A 37 -0.13 -8.54 6.84
C SER A 37 1.14 -8.06 6.13
N GLN A 38 1.98 -8.98 5.62
CA GLN A 38 3.17 -8.62 4.84
C GLN A 38 2.81 -7.79 3.60
N TYR A 39 1.79 -8.18 2.84
CA TYR A 39 1.35 -7.41 1.66
C TYR A 39 0.86 -6.00 2.04
N ALA A 40 0.25 -5.87 3.22
CA ALA A 40 -0.13 -4.56 3.73
C ALA A 40 1.08 -3.70 4.13
N ARG A 41 2.10 -4.29 4.75
CA ARG A 41 3.37 -3.59 5.05
C ARG A 41 4.05 -3.12 3.77
N ASP A 42 4.14 -3.99 2.77
CA ASP A 42 4.79 -3.68 1.49
C ASP A 42 4.08 -2.55 0.75
N GLU A 43 2.74 -2.56 0.71
CA GLU A 43 1.97 -1.49 0.07
C GLU A 43 2.07 -0.16 0.84
N LEU A 44 2.03 -0.18 2.17
CA LEU A 44 2.24 1.03 2.97
C LEU A 44 3.64 1.61 2.74
N ALA A 45 4.67 0.77 2.70
CA ALA A 45 6.04 1.18 2.40
C ALA A 45 6.15 1.79 1.00
N ARG A 46 5.49 1.19 -0.01
CA ARG A 46 5.44 1.73 -1.37
C ARG A 46 4.79 3.12 -1.39
N ARG A 47 3.65 3.30 -0.71
CA ARG A 47 2.95 4.60 -0.62
C ARG A 47 3.83 5.66 0.03
N ASN A 48 4.50 5.33 1.15
CA ASN A 48 5.41 6.26 1.81
C ASN A 48 6.55 6.71 0.89
N ARG A 49 7.17 5.78 0.15
CA ARG A 49 8.22 6.12 -0.82
C ARG A 49 7.74 7.08 -1.90
N VAL A 50 6.54 6.88 -2.43
CA VAL A 50 5.95 7.79 -3.43
C VAL A 50 5.72 9.18 -2.84
N VAL A 51 5.22 9.26 -1.61
CA VAL A 51 5.00 10.54 -0.91
C VAL A 51 6.33 11.27 -0.68
N GLU A 52 7.37 10.58 -0.21
CA GLU A 52 8.69 11.19 -0.02
C GLU A 52 9.29 11.69 -1.34
N GLN A 53 9.20 10.89 -2.41
CA GLN A 53 9.66 11.31 -3.75
C GLN A 53 8.91 12.55 -4.26
N GLN A 54 7.59 12.61 -4.05
CA GLN A 54 6.79 13.79 -4.42
C GLN A 54 7.20 15.03 -3.60
N ARG A 55 7.50 14.84 -2.32
CA ARG A 55 7.99 15.91 -1.44
C ARG A 55 9.34 16.44 -1.91
N GLU A 56 10.29 15.56 -2.23
CA GLU A 56 11.60 15.93 -2.77
C GLU A 56 11.49 16.68 -4.11
N ALA A 57 10.68 16.17 -5.04
CA ALA A 57 10.44 16.83 -6.32
C ALA A 57 9.85 18.24 -6.14
N SER A 58 8.87 18.40 -5.25
CA SER A 58 8.26 19.69 -4.95
C SER A 58 9.19 20.72 -4.30
N LEU A 59 10.27 20.25 -3.66
CA LEU A 59 11.31 21.11 -3.07
C LEU A 59 12.34 21.50 -4.13
N ALA A 60 12.72 20.57 -5.01
CA ALA A 60 13.64 20.81 -6.10
C ALA A 60 13.11 21.84 -7.11
N GLU A 61 11.81 21.87 -7.40
CA GLU A 61 11.18 22.86 -8.29
C GLU A 61 11.12 24.29 -7.71
N LYS A 62 11.38 24.46 -6.41
CA LYS A 62 11.38 25.77 -5.72
C LYS A 62 12.78 26.38 -5.56
N THR A 63 13.82 25.68 -6.02
CA THR A 63 15.23 26.12 -5.92
C THR A 63 15.71 26.60 -7.28
#